data_AF-W4URM2-F1
#
_entry.id   AF-W4URM2-F1
#
_cell.length_a   1.000
_cell.length_b   1.000
_cell.length_c   1.000
_cell.angle_alpha   90.00
_cell.angle_beta   90.00
_cell.angle_gamma   90.00
#
_symmetry.space_group_name_H-M   'P 1'
#
loop_
_entity.id
_entity.type
_entity.pdbx_description
1 polymer ?
#
loop_
_entity_poly.entity_id
_entity_poly.type
_entity_poly.pdbx_seq_one_letter_code
_entity_poly.pdbx_strand_id
1 'polypeptide(L)'
;MMYATGKSGKVNVHFTVSSEHRELFKVLVEEKAGEFGTRYGVDYYITFSEQKPNTDTIAADMDNEPFRDNDKLLFRPGGHGALIENLNDLDADIIFIKNIDNVVPDRLKADTVTYKKLIAGVLVSLQKQAFEYMELLDEGTYTHEQVLEILQFVQKKLYCKNPEVKNLEDAELIIYLRKKLNRPMRVCGMVKNVGEPGGGPFLAYNNDGTISLQILESSQIDMDDPTKKDMFENGTHFNPVDLVCAVRDYKGHKFDLDKYVDKATGFISYKSKNGKELKALELPGLWNGAMSDWNTVFVEVPLTTFNPVKTVNDLLREQHQ
;
A
#
# COMPACT_ATOMS: atom_id res chain seq x y z
N MET A 1 15.78 8.45 -10.54
CA MET A 1 14.80 7.34 -10.49
C MET A 1 14.78 6.69 -11.88
N MET A 2 15.07 5.39 -12.02
CA MET A 2 15.40 4.76 -13.33
C MET A 2 14.29 3.84 -13.89
N TYR A 3 13.16 3.73 -13.20
CA TYR A 3 12.07 2.80 -13.55
C TYR A 3 10.73 3.48 -13.83
N ALA A 4 10.65 4.81 -13.68
CA ALA A 4 9.41 5.59 -13.82
C ALA A 4 9.56 6.80 -14.76
N THR A 5 10.55 6.78 -15.65
CA THR A 5 10.76 7.86 -16.63
C THR A 5 9.73 7.76 -17.74
N GLY A 6 8.91 8.80 -17.89
CA GLY A 6 7.94 8.89 -18.98
C GLY A 6 8.63 9.11 -20.33
N LYS A 7 7.89 8.88 -21.44
CA LYS A 7 8.39 9.14 -22.81
C LYS A 7 8.83 10.59 -23.04
N SER A 8 8.32 11.52 -22.23
CA SER A 8 8.67 12.95 -22.25
C SER A 8 10.00 13.29 -21.57
N GLY A 9 10.70 12.31 -20.98
CA GLY A 9 11.89 12.55 -20.17
C GLY A 9 11.60 13.12 -18.77
N LYS A 10 10.32 13.33 -18.44
CA LYS A 10 9.89 13.81 -17.13
C LYS A 10 9.76 12.68 -16.12
N VAL A 11 10.18 12.94 -14.88
CA VAL A 11 10.08 12.03 -13.74
C VAL A 11 9.33 12.73 -12.61
N ASN A 12 8.14 12.24 -12.29
CA ASN A 12 7.36 12.73 -11.16
C ASN A 12 7.81 12.02 -9.87
N VAL A 13 8.12 12.79 -8.84
CA VAL A 13 8.42 12.27 -7.50
C VAL A 13 7.56 13.04 -6.51
N HIS A 14 6.86 12.31 -5.65
CA HIS A 14 6.10 12.90 -4.57
C HIS A 14 6.66 12.43 -3.24
N PHE A 15 6.97 13.37 -2.35
CA PHE A 15 7.39 13.08 -0.99
C PHE A 15 6.27 13.42 -0.02
N THR A 16 5.88 12.45 0.79
CA THR A 16 5.07 12.72 1.97
C THR A 16 5.98 12.74 3.19
N VAL A 17 6.10 13.91 3.82
CA VAL A 17 7.05 14.17 4.91
C VAL A 17 6.33 14.76 6.11
N SER A 18 6.91 14.64 7.31
CA SER A 18 6.38 15.36 8.48
C SER A 18 6.68 16.86 8.38
N SER A 19 5.82 17.67 9.01
CA SER A 19 5.91 19.13 8.95
C SER A 19 7.24 19.70 9.42
N GLU A 20 7.82 19.09 10.44
CA GLU A 20 9.14 19.46 10.97
C GLU A 20 10.28 19.27 9.94
N HIS A 21 10.16 18.30 9.02
CA HIS A 21 11.20 17.99 8.04
C HIS A 21 10.95 18.63 6.67
N ARG A 22 9.74 19.16 6.40
CA ARG A 22 9.34 19.65 5.08
C ARG A 22 10.33 20.64 4.48
N GLU A 23 10.82 21.59 5.27
CA GLU A 23 11.70 22.63 4.75
C GLU A 23 13.13 22.16 4.50
N LEU A 24 13.62 21.22 5.30
CA LEU A 24 14.90 20.57 5.04
C LEU A 24 14.88 19.79 3.72
N PHE A 25 13.76 19.11 3.44
CA PHE A 25 13.57 18.40 2.17
C PHE A 25 13.54 19.33 0.96
N LYS A 26 12.83 20.46 1.05
CA LYS A 26 12.78 21.44 -0.04
C LYS A 26 14.17 21.98 -0.37
N VAL A 27 14.92 22.44 0.65
CA VAL A 27 16.28 22.96 0.47
C VAL A 27 17.17 21.91 -0.21
N LEU A 28 17.17 20.67 0.29
CA LEU A 28 17.99 19.61 -0.30
C LEU A 28 17.59 19.30 -1.75
N VAL A 29 16.29 19.34 -2.07
CA VAL A 29 15.80 19.13 -3.44
C VAL A 29 16.22 20.28 -4.36
N GLU A 30 16.13 21.53 -3.92
CA GLU A 30 16.59 22.69 -4.69
C GLU A 30 18.09 22.61 -4.99
N GLU A 31 18.89 22.15 -4.02
CA GLU A 31 20.33 21.96 -4.19
C GLU A 31 20.69 20.80 -5.14
N LYS A 32 19.91 19.71 -5.13
CA LYS A 32 20.31 18.44 -5.77
C LYS A 32 19.55 18.07 -7.02
N ALA A 33 18.33 18.58 -7.24
CA ALA A 33 17.49 18.17 -8.36
C ALA A 33 18.14 18.45 -9.72
N GLY A 34 18.78 19.62 -9.89
CA GLY A 34 19.48 19.99 -11.13
C GLY A 34 20.71 19.10 -11.41
N GLU A 35 21.48 18.79 -10.37
CA GLU A 35 22.63 17.87 -10.45
C GLU A 35 22.18 16.49 -10.93
N PHE A 36 21.15 15.92 -10.28
CA PHE A 36 20.63 14.61 -10.65
C PHE A 36 19.91 14.60 -12.00
N GLY A 37 19.20 15.68 -12.36
CA GLY A 37 18.55 15.83 -13.65
C GLY A 37 19.55 15.77 -14.80
N THR A 38 20.66 16.52 -14.66
CA THR A 38 21.77 16.49 -15.62
C THR A 38 22.43 15.11 -15.68
N ARG A 39 22.74 14.51 -14.52
CA ARG A 39 23.40 13.20 -14.43
C ARG A 39 22.63 12.09 -15.13
N TYR A 40 21.30 12.10 -15.04
CA TYR A 40 20.46 11.03 -15.60
C TYR A 40 19.71 11.43 -16.89
N GLY A 41 19.87 12.66 -17.37
CA GLY A 41 19.20 13.16 -18.57
C GLY A 41 17.67 13.19 -18.44
N VAL A 42 17.16 13.62 -17.28
CA VAL A 42 15.72 13.69 -16.98
C VAL A 42 15.34 14.99 -16.30
N ASP A 43 14.09 15.39 -16.45
CA ASP A 43 13.51 16.53 -15.73
C ASP A 43 12.71 16.04 -14.53
N TYR A 44 13.14 16.41 -13.32
CA TYR A 44 12.45 16.03 -12.09
C TYR A 44 11.32 17.02 -11.76
N TYR A 45 10.12 16.48 -11.53
CA TYR A 45 8.96 17.19 -11.04
C TYR A 45 8.67 16.69 -9.63
N ILE A 46 9.17 17.45 -8.64
CA ILE A 46 9.14 17.06 -7.24
C ILE A 46 8.06 17.84 -6.51
N THR A 47 7.17 17.12 -5.85
CA THR A 47 6.08 17.70 -5.05
C THR A 47 6.11 17.13 -3.64
N PHE A 48 5.45 17.83 -2.72
CA PHE A 48 5.43 17.48 -1.30
C PHE A 48 4.01 17.51 -0.75
N SER A 49 3.69 16.55 0.11
CA SER A 49 2.53 16.61 0.99
C SER A 49 2.94 16.29 2.43
N GLU A 50 2.02 16.58 3.34
CA GLU A 50 2.08 16.22 4.75
C GLU A 50 0.78 15.46 5.09
N GLN A 51 0.80 14.64 6.14
CA GLN A 51 -0.45 14.06 6.62
C GLN A 51 -1.46 15.18 6.92
N LYS A 52 -2.69 15.04 6.45
CA LYS A 52 -3.70 16.08 6.59
C LYS A 52 -4.13 16.19 8.07
N PRO A 53 -4.13 17.38 8.71
CA PRO A 53 -4.43 17.51 10.14
C PRO A 53 -5.85 17.06 10.56
N ASN A 54 -6.80 17.05 9.63
CA ASN A 54 -8.17 16.53 9.87
C ASN A 54 -8.21 15.00 10.09
N THR A 55 -7.13 14.30 9.80
CA THR A 55 -6.98 12.85 10.08
C THR A 55 -6.39 12.56 11.45
N ASP A 56 -5.99 13.60 12.20
CA ASP A 56 -5.47 13.42 13.55
C ASP A 56 -6.58 12.91 14.49
N THR A 57 -6.20 11.98 15.36
CA THR A 57 -7.11 11.38 16.32
C THR A 57 -6.87 11.97 17.71
N ILE A 58 -7.93 12.05 18.51
CA ILE A 58 -7.81 12.48 19.90
C ILE A 58 -7.11 11.39 20.72
N ALA A 59 -6.10 11.78 21.49
CA ALA A 59 -5.49 10.89 22.47
C ALA A 59 -6.41 10.72 23.67
N ALA A 60 -6.42 9.54 24.27
CA ALA A 60 -7.13 9.25 25.50
C ALA A 60 -6.15 8.83 26.62
N ASP A 61 -6.54 9.04 27.87
CA ASP A 61 -5.82 8.45 29.00
C ASP A 61 -6.17 6.95 29.18
N MET A 62 -5.70 6.35 30.28
CA MET A 62 -5.94 4.93 30.54
C MET A 62 -7.39 4.61 30.91
N ASP A 63 -8.16 5.61 31.37
CA ASP A 63 -9.58 5.52 31.69
C ASP A 63 -10.48 5.81 30.48
N ASN A 64 -9.88 6.05 29.31
CA ASN A 64 -10.54 6.43 28.04
C ASN A 64 -11.16 7.83 28.04
N GLU A 65 -10.72 8.72 28.93
CA GLU A 65 -11.10 10.13 28.90
C GLU A 65 -10.16 10.93 27.97
N PRO A 66 -10.62 12.04 27.34
CA PRO A 66 -9.78 12.86 26.48
C PRO A 66 -8.50 13.33 27.17
N PHE A 67 -7.34 12.96 26.62
CA PHE A 67 -6.05 13.30 27.19
C PHE A 67 -5.79 14.80 27.07
N ARG A 68 -5.41 15.42 28.20
CA ARG A 68 -5.09 16.85 28.26
C ARG A 68 -3.64 17.09 28.64
N ASP A 69 -3.00 17.96 27.87
CA ASP A 69 -1.66 18.49 28.13
C ASP A 69 -1.78 19.99 28.38
N ASN A 70 -1.59 20.42 29.64
CA ASN A 70 -1.84 21.79 30.10
C ASN A 70 -3.23 22.31 29.68
N ASP A 71 -4.28 21.55 30.05
CA ASP A 71 -5.70 21.79 29.74
C ASP A 71 -6.12 21.74 28.25
N LYS A 72 -5.16 21.60 27.33
CA LYS A 72 -5.43 21.45 25.90
C LYS A 72 -5.61 19.99 25.52
N LEU A 73 -6.60 19.71 24.69
CA LEU A 73 -6.76 18.38 24.09
C LEU A 73 -5.54 18.03 23.26
N LEU A 74 -5.03 16.82 23.44
CA LEU A 74 -3.93 16.31 22.66
C LEU A 74 -4.45 15.52 21.45
N PHE A 75 -4.08 15.97 20.26
CA PHE A 75 -4.28 15.23 19.02
C PHE A 75 -2.98 14.55 18.61
N ARG A 76 -3.10 13.39 17.97
CA ARG A 76 -1.97 12.59 17.49
C ARG A 76 -2.19 12.26 16.02
N PRO A 77 -1.11 12.17 15.23
CA PRO A 77 -1.20 11.67 13.86
C PRO A 77 -1.89 10.30 13.83
N GLY A 78 -2.84 10.10 12.92
CA GLY A 78 -3.64 8.88 12.79
C GLY A 78 -2.86 7.66 12.26
N GLY A 79 -1.53 7.67 12.32
CA GLY A 79 -0.66 6.63 11.75
C GLY A 79 -0.59 6.70 10.22
N HIS A 80 0.18 5.78 9.63
CA HIS A 80 0.39 5.76 8.17
C HIS A 80 -0.91 5.56 7.37
N GLY A 81 -1.95 4.99 7.99
CA GLY A 81 -3.30 4.89 7.43
C GLY A 81 -3.90 6.21 6.93
N ALA A 82 -3.62 7.30 7.62
CA ALA A 82 -4.06 8.64 7.25
C ALA A 82 -3.56 9.08 5.85
N LEU A 83 -2.49 8.47 5.35
CA LEU A 83 -1.90 8.80 4.05
C LEU A 83 -2.75 8.32 2.87
N ILE A 84 -3.85 7.57 3.09
CA ILE A 84 -4.78 7.24 2.02
C ILE A 84 -5.38 8.50 1.40
N GLU A 85 -5.65 9.54 2.20
CA GLU A 85 -6.14 10.82 1.69
C GLU A 85 -5.08 11.53 0.83
N ASN A 86 -3.79 11.44 1.20
CA ASN A 86 -2.69 11.97 0.40
C ASN A 86 -2.57 11.23 -0.93
N LEU A 87 -2.68 9.90 -0.91
CA LEU A 87 -2.68 9.08 -2.12
C LEU A 87 -3.91 9.39 -2.99
N ASN A 88 -5.06 9.65 -2.37
CA ASN A 88 -6.31 10.03 -3.03
C ASN A 88 -6.24 11.42 -3.69
N ASP A 89 -5.25 12.26 -3.34
CA ASP A 89 -5.03 13.55 -4.02
C ASP A 89 -4.13 13.41 -5.27
N LEU A 90 -3.33 12.33 -5.38
CA LEU A 90 -2.38 12.16 -6.49
C LEU A 90 -3.07 11.86 -7.82
N ASP A 91 -2.81 12.65 -8.84
CA ASP A 91 -3.34 12.45 -10.19
C ASP A 91 -2.34 11.69 -11.07
N ALA A 92 -2.43 10.36 -11.05
CA ALA A 92 -1.56 9.47 -11.81
C ALA A 92 -2.26 8.13 -12.11
N ASP A 93 -1.87 7.49 -13.22
CA ASP A 93 -2.41 6.17 -13.59
C ASP A 93 -1.76 5.06 -12.76
N ILE A 94 -0.44 5.14 -12.60
CA ILE A 94 0.40 4.16 -11.89
C ILE A 94 1.27 4.90 -10.87
N ILE A 95 1.25 4.43 -9.63
CA ILE A 95 1.95 5.05 -8.49
C ILE A 95 2.87 4.01 -7.86
N PHE A 96 4.16 4.34 -7.76
CA PHE A 96 5.14 3.53 -7.03
C PHE A 96 5.26 4.06 -5.61
N ILE A 97 4.95 3.24 -4.62
CA ILE A 97 5.08 3.58 -3.20
C ILE A 97 6.29 2.84 -2.63
N LYS A 98 7.12 3.57 -1.88
CA LYS A 98 8.22 3.02 -1.10
C LYS A 98 8.53 3.89 0.10
N ASN A 99 9.06 3.27 1.16
CA ASN A 99 9.64 4.02 2.25
C ASN A 99 10.97 4.67 1.82
N ILE A 100 11.27 5.81 2.43
CA ILE A 100 12.45 6.61 2.11
C ILE A 100 13.76 6.01 2.63
N ASP A 101 13.68 5.20 3.68
CA ASP A 101 14.81 4.51 4.32
C ASP A 101 15.29 3.29 3.53
N ASN A 102 14.48 2.73 2.63
CA ASN A 102 14.86 1.64 1.74
C ASN A 102 15.68 2.18 0.55
N VAL A 103 16.99 2.34 0.70
CA VAL A 103 17.87 2.92 -0.31
C VAL A 103 19.17 2.14 -0.46
N VAL A 104 19.70 2.09 -1.68
CA VAL A 104 21.00 1.48 -1.98
C VAL A 104 21.89 2.42 -2.81
N PRO A 105 23.23 2.27 -2.75
CA PRO A 105 24.15 2.91 -3.68
C PRO A 105 23.79 2.58 -5.14
N ASP A 106 24.13 3.50 -6.05
CA ASP A 106 23.78 3.38 -7.49
C ASP A 106 24.22 2.05 -8.11
N ARG A 107 25.39 1.53 -7.71
CA ARG A 107 25.93 0.24 -8.20
C ARG A 107 25.05 -0.97 -7.90
N LEU A 108 24.18 -0.89 -6.87
CA LEU A 108 23.31 -1.99 -6.42
C LEU A 108 21.85 -1.81 -6.87
N LYS A 109 21.52 -0.77 -7.64
CA LYS A 109 20.13 -0.47 -8.05
C LYS A 109 19.59 -1.38 -9.15
N ALA A 110 20.43 -2.17 -9.82
CA ALA A 110 20.02 -2.97 -10.99
C ALA A 110 18.84 -3.91 -10.69
N ASP A 111 18.91 -4.65 -9.58
CA ASP A 111 17.83 -5.55 -9.15
C ASP A 111 16.56 -4.74 -8.83
N THR A 112 16.70 -3.66 -8.05
CA THR A 112 15.57 -2.78 -7.71
C THR A 112 14.86 -2.29 -8.97
N VAL A 113 15.60 -1.82 -9.98
CA VAL A 113 15.02 -1.33 -11.24
C VAL A 113 14.31 -2.45 -12.00
N THR A 114 14.93 -3.63 -12.08
CA THR A 114 14.40 -4.79 -12.78
C THR A 114 13.08 -5.25 -12.16
N TYR A 115 13.07 -5.44 -10.84
CA TYR A 115 11.90 -5.94 -10.13
C TYR A 115 10.79 -4.89 -10.01
N LYS A 116 11.11 -3.59 -9.90
CA LYS A 116 10.12 -2.50 -10.00
C LYS A 116 9.40 -2.52 -11.35
N LYS A 117 10.13 -2.72 -12.45
CA LYS A 117 9.53 -2.86 -13.79
C LYS A 117 8.70 -4.15 -13.90
N LEU A 118 9.17 -5.25 -13.31
CA LEU A 118 8.45 -6.52 -13.29
C LEU A 118 7.09 -6.39 -12.59
N ILE A 119 7.06 -5.90 -11.36
CA ILE A 119 5.80 -5.75 -10.61
C ILE A 119 4.86 -4.74 -11.27
N ALA A 120 5.38 -3.68 -11.88
CA ALA A 120 4.59 -2.75 -12.69
C ALA A 120 4.01 -3.43 -13.95
N GLY A 121 4.79 -4.27 -14.62
CA GLY A 121 4.32 -5.07 -15.76
C GLY A 121 3.22 -6.06 -15.38
N VAL A 122 3.34 -6.72 -14.22
CA VAL A 122 2.29 -7.58 -13.66
C VAL A 122 1.02 -6.77 -13.41
N LEU A 123 1.13 -5.61 -12.74
CA LEU A 123 0.00 -4.73 -12.47
C LEU A 123 -0.73 -4.33 -13.75
N VAL A 124 0.00 -3.78 -14.73
CA VAL A 124 -0.58 -3.32 -16.00
C VAL A 124 -1.23 -4.47 -16.77
N SER A 125 -0.63 -5.66 -16.75
CA SER A 125 -1.18 -6.83 -17.45
C SER A 125 -2.49 -7.30 -16.82
N LEU A 126 -2.53 -7.41 -15.50
CA LEU A 126 -3.75 -7.81 -14.77
C LEU A 126 -4.85 -6.74 -14.87
N GLN A 127 -4.48 -5.46 -14.76
CA GLN A 127 -5.43 -4.35 -14.88
C GLN A 127 -6.06 -4.33 -16.29
N LYS A 128 -5.24 -4.47 -17.34
CA LYS A 128 -5.72 -4.54 -18.72
C LYS A 128 -6.74 -5.66 -18.89
N GLN A 129 -6.42 -6.86 -18.41
CA GLN A 129 -7.36 -8.00 -18.50
C GLN A 129 -8.64 -7.76 -17.69
N ALA A 130 -8.55 -7.14 -16.51
CA ALA A 130 -9.73 -6.77 -15.73
C ALA A 130 -10.61 -5.75 -16.47
N PHE A 131 -10.01 -4.81 -17.20
CA PHE A 131 -10.72 -3.82 -18.00
C PHE A 131 -11.43 -4.44 -19.20
N GLU A 132 -10.77 -5.33 -19.93
CA GLU A 132 -11.39 -6.08 -21.05
C GLU A 132 -12.62 -6.87 -20.56
N TYR A 133 -12.55 -7.48 -19.38
CA TYR A 133 -13.72 -8.13 -18.77
C TYR A 133 -14.81 -7.15 -18.34
N MET A 134 -14.46 -5.98 -17.82
CA MET A 134 -15.45 -4.95 -17.48
C MET A 134 -16.18 -4.44 -18.72
N GLU A 135 -15.48 -4.25 -19.84
CA GLU A 135 -16.05 -3.86 -21.13
C GLU A 135 -16.99 -4.94 -21.66
N LEU A 136 -16.56 -6.21 -21.68
CA LEU A 136 -17.41 -7.35 -22.06
C LEU A 136 -18.69 -7.44 -21.22
N LEU A 137 -18.58 -7.24 -19.91
CA LEU A 137 -19.74 -7.22 -19.02
C LEU A 137 -20.65 -6.00 -19.25
N ASP A 138 -20.12 -4.86 -19.70
CA ASP A 138 -20.86 -3.63 -20.08
C ASP A 138 -21.65 -3.81 -21.37
N GLU A 139 -21.16 -4.60 -22.33
CA GLU A 139 -21.89 -4.94 -23.56
C GLU A 139 -23.17 -5.74 -23.29
N GLY A 140 -23.25 -6.43 -22.14
CA GLY A 140 -24.41 -7.23 -21.73
C GLY A 140 -24.62 -8.51 -22.56
N THR A 141 -23.71 -8.80 -23.50
CA THR A 141 -23.76 -9.99 -24.37
C THR A 141 -22.54 -10.87 -24.12
N TYR A 142 -22.69 -11.87 -23.27
CA TYR A 142 -21.61 -12.81 -22.91
C TYR A 142 -22.16 -14.23 -22.76
N THR A 143 -21.30 -15.21 -23.01
CA THR A 143 -21.61 -16.63 -22.82
C THR A 143 -21.37 -17.05 -21.36
N HIS A 144 -21.98 -18.15 -20.94
CA HIS A 144 -21.71 -18.74 -19.63
C HIS A 144 -20.22 -19.09 -19.46
N GLU A 145 -19.56 -19.54 -20.53
CA GLU A 145 -18.12 -19.84 -20.51
C GLU A 145 -17.27 -18.59 -20.22
N GLN A 146 -17.60 -17.45 -20.83
CA GLN A 146 -16.92 -16.18 -20.55
C GLN A 146 -17.13 -15.76 -19.09
N VAL A 147 -18.34 -15.92 -18.54
CA VAL A 147 -18.59 -15.61 -17.12
C VAL A 147 -17.74 -16.48 -16.19
N LEU A 148 -17.63 -17.78 -16.49
CA LEU A 148 -16.77 -18.69 -15.74
C LEU A 148 -15.28 -18.33 -15.88
N GLU A 149 -14.83 -17.91 -17.06
CA GLU A 149 -13.46 -17.42 -17.27
C GLU A 149 -13.16 -16.20 -16.40
N ILE A 150 -14.08 -15.21 -16.39
CA ILE A 150 -13.96 -14.02 -15.56
C ILE A 150 -13.92 -14.40 -14.06
N LEU A 151 -14.79 -15.31 -13.64
CA LEU A 151 -14.78 -15.81 -12.26
C LEU A 151 -13.44 -16.48 -11.91
N GLN A 152 -12.90 -17.30 -12.81
CA GLN A 152 -11.59 -17.93 -12.61
C GLN A 152 -10.47 -16.89 -12.55
N PHE A 153 -10.54 -15.83 -13.34
CA PHE A 153 -9.59 -14.73 -13.27
C PHE A 153 -9.62 -14.04 -11.90
N VAL A 154 -10.80 -13.66 -11.39
CA VAL A 154 -10.95 -13.06 -10.06
C VAL A 154 -10.40 -13.99 -8.97
N GLN A 155 -10.70 -15.29 -9.03
CA GLN A 155 -10.29 -16.24 -8.00
C GLN A 155 -8.82 -16.65 -8.06
N LYS A 156 -8.23 -16.79 -9.26
CA LYS A 156 -6.90 -17.39 -9.46
C LYS A 156 -5.82 -16.37 -9.82
N LYS A 157 -6.18 -15.24 -10.41
CA LYS A 157 -5.23 -14.19 -10.82
C LYS A 157 -5.28 -13.00 -9.87
N LEU A 158 -6.46 -12.62 -9.41
CA LEU A 158 -6.63 -11.58 -8.37
C LEU A 158 -6.73 -12.16 -6.95
N TYR A 159 -6.68 -13.48 -6.81
CA TYR A 159 -6.70 -14.20 -5.53
C TYR A 159 -7.87 -13.81 -4.60
N CYS A 160 -9.02 -13.45 -5.17
CA CYS A 160 -10.22 -13.10 -4.42
C CYS A 160 -11.28 -14.19 -4.57
N LYS A 161 -11.57 -14.91 -3.50
CA LYS A 161 -12.53 -16.03 -3.48
C LYS A 161 -13.80 -15.64 -2.72
N ASN A 162 -14.94 -16.07 -3.23
CA ASN A 162 -16.21 -16.04 -2.49
C ASN A 162 -16.66 -17.49 -2.26
N PRO A 163 -16.66 -17.99 -1.01
CA PRO A 163 -17.13 -19.35 -0.68
C PRO A 163 -18.57 -19.62 -1.14
N GLU A 164 -19.40 -18.57 -1.19
CA GLU A 164 -20.82 -18.63 -1.53
C GLU A 164 -21.10 -18.45 -3.02
N VAL A 165 -20.06 -18.35 -3.88
CA VAL A 165 -20.23 -18.06 -5.31
C VAL A 165 -21.15 -19.04 -6.03
N LYS A 166 -21.14 -20.31 -5.60
CA LYS A 166 -21.97 -21.39 -6.16
C LYS A 166 -23.48 -21.21 -5.89
N ASN A 167 -23.82 -20.36 -4.93
CA ASN A 167 -25.19 -20.09 -4.51
C ASN A 167 -25.74 -18.81 -5.17
N LEU A 168 -24.90 -18.07 -5.92
CA LEU A 168 -25.32 -16.86 -6.62
C LEU A 168 -26.09 -17.22 -7.89
N GLU A 169 -27.21 -16.52 -8.11
CA GLU A 169 -27.87 -16.54 -9.42
C GLU A 169 -27.01 -15.81 -10.47
N ASP A 170 -27.28 -16.03 -11.76
CA ASP A 170 -26.49 -15.44 -12.85
C ASP A 170 -26.40 -13.91 -12.74
N ALA A 171 -27.52 -13.23 -12.44
CA ALA A 171 -27.52 -11.77 -12.28
C ALA A 171 -26.67 -11.31 -11.09
N GLU A 172 -26.74 -12.03 -9.97
CA GLU A 172 -25.96 -11.75 -8.76
C GLU A 172 -24.47 -12.00 -8.98
N LEU A 173 -24.13 -13.06 -9.71
CA LEU A 173 -22.77 -13.39 -10.10
C LEU A 173 -22.15 -12.27 -10.92
N ILE A 174 -22.89 -11.71 -11.89
CA ILE A 174 -22.40 -10.61 -12.73
C ILE A 174 -22.18 -9.34 -11.90
N ILE A 175 -23.13 -9.00 -11.01
CA ILE A 175 -22.97 -7.86 -10.08
C ILE A 175 -21.73 -8.07 -9.19
N TYR A 176 -21.55 -9.28 -8.67
CA TYR A 176 -20.38 -9.65 -7.88
C TYR A 176 -19.07 -9.49 -8.67
N LEU A 177 -19.00 -10.04 -9.89
CA LEU A 177 -17.80 -9.97 -10.73
C LEU A 177 -17.45 -8.52 -11.07
N ARG A 178 -18.44 -7.69 -11.43
CA ARG A 178 -18.25 -6.24 -11.65
C ARG A 178 -17.70 -5.55 -10.43
N LYS A 179 -18.27 -5.81 -9.24
CA LYS A 179 -17.82 -5.24 -7.97
C LYS A 179 -16.37 -5.62 -7.67
N LYS A 180 -15.95 -6.85 -8.01
CA LYS A 180 -14.60 -7.36 -7.73
C LYS A 180 -13.55 -6.92 -8.76
N LEU A 181 -13.92 -6.81 -10.03
CA LEU A 181 -13.03 -6.30 -11.07
C LEU A 181 -12.81 -4.79 -10.95
N ASN A 182 -13.88 -4.01 -10.69
CA ASN A 182 -13.83 -2.55 -10.71
C ASN A 182 -13.38 -1.94 -9.37
N ARG A 183 -12.11 -2.18 -9.03
CA ARG A 183 -11.46 -1.71 -7.80
C ARG A 183 -10.07 -1.15 -8.12
N PRO A 184 -9.53 -0.27 -7.26
CA PRO A 184 -8.10 0.01 -7.26
C PRO A 184 -7.30 -1.30 -7.17
N MET A 185 -6.14 -1.33 -7.82
CA MET A 185 -5.28 -2.52 -7.86
C MET A 185 -3.91 -2.19 -7.30
N ARG A 186 -3.30 -3.16 -6.61
CA ARG A 186 -1.92 -3.08 -6.16
C ARG A 186 -1.18 -4.39 -6.38
N VAL A 187 0.06 -4.28 -6.84
CA VAL A 187 1.02 -5.37 -6.82
C VAL A 187 2.10 -5.03 -5.82
N CYS A 188 2.32 -5.95 -4.88
CA CYS A 188 3.24 -5.76 -3.76
C CYS A 188 4.42 -6.72 -3.91
N GLY A 189 5.63 -6.17 -3.94
CA GLY A 189 6.84 -6.96 -3.81
C GLY A 189 6.91 -7.58 -2.41
N MET A 190 7.26 -8.86 -2.34
CA MET A 190 7.45 -9.60 -1.10
C MET A 190 8.86 -10.15 -1.07
N VAL A 191 9.60 -9.89 0.00
CA VAL A 191 10.96 -10.44 0.19
C VAL A 191 10.90 -11.54 1.23
N LYS A 192 11.84 -12.50 1.16
CA LYS A 192 11.96 -13.53 2.18
C LYS A 192 12.22 -12.92 3.55
N ASN A 193 11.51 -13.40 4.55
CA ASN A 193 11.68 -12.92 5.92
C ASN A 193 12.97 -13.51 6.51
N VAL A 194 13.85 -12.62 6.97
CA VAL A 194 15.12 -12.95 7.63
C VAL A 194 15.10 -12.56 9.12
N GLY A 195 13.89 -12.45 9.70
CA GLY A 195 13.66 -12.03 11.08
C GLY A 195 13.34 -10.54 11.24
N GLU A 196 12.98 -9.86 10.16
CA GLU A 196 12.60 -8.43 10.21
C GLU A 196 11.16 -8.28 10.73
N PRO A 197 10.92 -7.38 11.70
CA PRO A 197 9.57 -7.05 12.12
C PRO A 197 8.87 -6.26 11.02
N GLY A 198 7.63 -6.63 10.69
CA GLY A 198 6.82 -5.94 9.69
C GLY A 198 5.58 -6.73 9.28
N GLY A 199 4.83 -6.16 8.33
CA GLY A 199 3.64 -6.80 7.77
C GLY A 199 3.99 -7.95 6.82
N GLY A 200 3.28 -9.06 6.94
CA GLY A 200 3.44 -10.25 6.10
C GLY A 200 2.27 -10.46 5.12
N PRO A 201 2.45 -11.29 4.07
CA PRO A 201 1.35 -11.66 3.18
C PRO A 201 0.45 -12.73 3.81
N PHE A 202 -0.86 -12.47 3.84
CA PHE A 202 -1.87 -13.41 4.35
C PHE A 202 -3.09 -13.50 3.43
N LEU A 203 -3.86 -14.57 3.57
CA LEU A 203 -5.26 -14.59 3.14
C LEU A 203 -6.12 -14.15 4.33
N ALA A 204 -6.95 -13.13 4.13
CA ALA A 204 -7.84 -12.62 5.15
C ALA A 204 -9.30 -12.72 4.72
N TYR A 205 -10.20 -12.85 5.69
CA TYR A 205 -11.63 -12.74 5.49
C TYR A 205 -12.04 -11.27 5.47
N ASN A 206 -12.73 -10.86 4.42
CA ASN A 206 -13.24 -9.50 4.24
C ASN A 206 -14.67 -9.40 4.80
N ASN A 207 -15.10 -8.16 5.09
CA ASN A 207 -16.44 -7.88 5.62
C ASN A 207 -17.59 -8.34 4.70
N ASP A 208 -17.34 -8.49 3.40
CA ASP A 208 -18.35 -9.00 2.45
C ASP A 208 -18.31 -10.54 2.26
N GLY A 209 -17.62 -11.25 3.16
CA GLY A 209 -17.52 -12.71 3.17
C GLY A 209 -16.51 -13.28 2.18
N THR A 210 -15.87 -12.43 1.37
CA THR A 210 -14.78 -12.89 0.48
C THR A 210 -13.48 -13.12 1.22
N ILE A 211 -12.60 -13.91 0.60
CA ILE A 211 -11.24 -14.17 1.07
C ILE A 211 -10.28 -13.60 0.04
N SER A 212 -9.38 -12.72 0.43
CA SER A 212 -8.38 -12.14 -0.48
C SER A 212 -7.02 -11.93 0.19
N LEU A 213 -6.01 -11.63 -0.63
CA LEU A 213 -4.67 -11.31 -0.17
C LEU A 213 -4.65 -9.98 0.59
N GLN A 214 -4.06 -9.97 1.78
CA GLN A 214 -3.84 -8.78 2.60
C GLN A 214 -2.43 -8.78 3.20
N ILE A 215 -1.94 -7.58 3.51
CA ILE A 215 -0.73 -7.40 4.31
C ILE A 215 -1.20 -7.19 5.74
N LEU A 216 -0.82 -8.09 6.66
CA LEU A 216 -1.19 -7.97 8.07
C LEU A 216 0.05 -7.82 8.93
N GLU A 217 -0.06 -6.94 9.93
CA GLU A 217 0.95 -6.74 10.97
C GLU A 217 0.51 -7.46 12.25
N SER A 218 1.45 -7.63 13.20
CA SER A 218 1.16 -8.32 14.46
C SER A 218 0.03 -7.66 15.26
N SER A 219 -0.16 -6.35 15.14
CA SER A 219 -1.27 -5.62 15.78
C SER A 219 -2.67 -6.01 15.27
N GLN A 220 -2.73 -6.62 14.07
CA GLN A 220 -3.97 -7.07 13.43
C GLN A 220 -4.19 -8.57 13.59
N ILE A 221 -3.26 -9.26 14.26
CA ILE A 221 -3.29 -10.70 14.48
C ILE A 221 -3.48 -10.93 15.97
N ASP A 222 -4.44 -11.77 16.29
CA ASP A 222 -4.68 -12.21 17.66
C ASP A 222 -3.56 -13.17 18.07
N MET A 223 -2.57 -12.62 18.76
CA MET A 223 -1.36 -13.32 19.20
C MET A 223 -1.60 -14.24 20.41
N ASP A 224 -2.79 -14.17 21.03
CA ASP A 224 -3.19 -15.07 22.11
C ASP A 224 -3.75 -16.40 21.57
N ASP A 225 -4.19 -16.43 20.30
CA ASP A 225 -4.53 -17.65 19.57
C ASP A 225 -3.23 -18.35 19.08
N PRO A 226 -2.90 -19.54 19.61
CA PRO A 226 -1.67 -20.25 19.25
C PRO A 226 -1.57 -20.58 17.76
N THR A 227 -2.71 -20.81 17.08
CA THR A 227 -2.74 -21.14 15.66
C THR A 227 -2.39 -19.93 14.80
N LYS A 228 -2.98 -18.77 15.11
CA LYS A 228 -2.69 -17.53 14.37
C LYS A 228 -1.27 -17.06 14.63
N LYS A 229 -0.81 -17.18 15.88
CA LYS A 229 0.57 -16.90 16.25
C LYS A 229 1.56 -17.76 15.47
N ASP A 230 1.33 -19.08 15.40
CA ASP A 230 2.17 -19.99 14.63
C ASP A 230 2.19 -19.64 13.12
N MET A 231 1.03 -19.28 12.54
CA MET A 231 0.97 -18.81 11.15
C MET A 231 1.79 -17.53 10.92
N PHE A 232 1.77 -16.59 11.88
CA PHE A 232 2.55 -15.37 11.80
C PHE A 232 4.06 -15.64 11.93
N GLU A 233 4.46 -16.43 12.94
CA GLU A 233 5.86 -16.76 13.22
C GLU A 233 6.51 -17.60 12.11
N ASN A 234 5.74 -18.47 11.45
CA ASN A 234 6.18 -19.25 10.29
C ASN A 234 6.03 -18.52 8.94
N GLY A 235 5.66 -17.23 8.97
CA GLY A 235 5.56 -16.40 7.77
C GLY A 235 6.88 -16.32 7.02
N THR A 236 6.92 -16.86 5.80
CA THR A 236 8.15 -16.97 5.00
C THR A 236 8.59 -15.66 4.33
N HIS A 237 7.70 -14.68 4.27
CA HIS A 237 7.89 -13.42 3.55
C HIS A 237 7.37 -12.25 4.36
N PHE A 238 7.88 -11.05 4.07
CA PHE A 238 7.32 -9.80 4.55
C PHE A 238 7.28 -8.76 3.43
N ASN A 239 6.45 -7.74 3.61
CA ASN A 239 6.34 -6.63 2.67
C ASN A 239 7.31 -5.50 3.06
N PRO A 240 8.26 -5.13 2.18
CA PRO A 240 9.20 -4.03 2.41
C PRO A 240 8.59 -2.65 2.09
N VAL A 241 7.25 -2.55 2.02
CA VAL A 241 6.53 -1.41 1.46
C VAL A 241 6.99 -1.14 0.01
N ASP A 242 7.12 -2.19 -0.80
CA ASP A 242 7.33 -2.07 -2.24
C ASP A 242 6.00 -2.30 -2.96
N LEU A 243 5.30 -1.22 -3.30
CA LEU A 243 3.98 -1.29 -3.92
C LEU A 243 3.99 -0.56 -5.26
N VAL A 244 3.26 -1.13 -6.22
CA VAL A 244 2.82 -0.43 -7.42
C VAL A 244 1.31 -0.47 -7.46
N CYS A 245 0.71 0.71 -7.50
CA CYS A 245 -0.73 0.92 -7.37
C CYS A 245 -1.30 1.48 -8.68
N ALA A 246 -2.50 1.04 -9.04
CA ALA A 246 -3.31 1.64 -10.09
C ALA A 246 -4.64 2.12 -9.49
N VAL A 247 -4.97 3.40 -9.73
CA VAL A 247 -6.04 4.11 -9.01
C VAL A 247 -7.14 4.63 -9.94
N ARG A 248 -7.16 4.17 -11.19
CA ARG A 248 -8.22 4.50 -12.17
C ARG A 248 -9.00 3.27 -12.60
N ASP A 249 -10.27 3.49 -12.90
CA ASP A 249 -11.16 2.50 -13.48
C ASP A 249 -10.92 2.31 -14.99
N TYR A 250 -11.62 1.33 -15.57
CA TYR A 250 -11.58 1.00 -16.99
C TYR A 250 -12.08 2.13 -17.91
N LYS A 251 -12.76 3.14 -17.36
CA LYS A 251 -13.23 4.33 -18.08
C LYS A 251 -12.29 5.53 -17.90
N GLY A 252 -11.18 5.36 -17.19
CA GLY A 252 -10.19 6.41 -16.90
C GLY A 252 -10.56 7.32 -15.73
N HIS A 253 -11.68 7.07 -15.03
CA HIS A 253 -12.03 7.83 -13.84
C HIS A 253 -11.18 7.38 -12.66
N LYS A 254 -10.74 8.35 -11.87
CA LYS A 254 -10.04 8.08 -10.62
C LYS A 254 -11.01 7.50 -9.60
N PHE A 255 -10.62 6.42 -8.94
CA PHE A 255 -11.34 5.92 -7.79
C PHE A 255 -11.21 6.89 -6.61
N ASP A 256 -12.31 7.08 -5.89
CA ASP A 256 -12.26 7.69 -4.56
C ASP A 256 -11.77 6.64 -3.56
N LEU A 257 -10.47 6.71 -3.21
CA LEU A 257 -9.79 5.66 -2.46
C LEU A 257 -10.36 5.48 -1.04
N ASP A 258 -10.98 6.53 -0.48
CA ASP A 258 -11.59 6.49 0.86
C ASP A 258 -12.79 5.53 0.93
N LYS A 259 -13.40 5.21 -0.21
CA LYS A 259 -14.50 4.23 -0.31
C LYS A 259 -14.04 2.77 -0.19
N TYR A 260 -12.73 2.52 -0.29
CA TYR A 260 -12.14 1.18 -0.26
C TYR A 260 -11.40 0.88 1.06
N VAL A 261 -11.50 1.79 2.03
CA VAL A 261 -10.94 1.67 3.37
C VAL A 261 -11.83 0.81 4.25
N ASP A 262 -11.25 -0.20 4.90
CA ASP A 262 -11.93 -0.92 5.98
C ASP A 262 -11.76 -0.17 7.31
N LYS A 263 -12.80 0.56 7.70
CA LYS A 263 -12.81 1.35 8.94
C LYS A 263 -12.75 0.50 10.21
N ALA A 264 -13.05 -0.80 10.14
CA ALA A 264 -13.03 -1.69 11.29
C ALA A 264 -11.61 -2.11 11.71
N THR A 265 -10.60 -1.88 10.87
CA THR A 265 -9.22 -2.32 11.14
C THR A 265 -8.34 -1.25 11.77
N GLY A 266 -8.92 -0.15 12.26
CA GLY A 266 -8.20 0.80 13.12
C GLY A 266 -7.84 0.12 14.46
N PHE A 267 -6.76 0.56 15.10
CA PHE A 267 -6.28 -0.04 16.34
C PHE A 267 -5.83 1.00 17.34
N ILE A 268 -5.82 0.64 18.63
CA ILE A 268 -5.32 1.50 19.70
C ILE A 268 -3.84 1.21 19.92
N SER A 269 -3.01 2.24 19.82
CA SER A 269 -1.60 2.17 20.21
C SER A 269 -1.35 2.85 21.55
N TYR A 270 -0.46 2.27 22.34
CA TYR A 270 -0.06 2.78 23.63
C TYR A 270 1.24 3.57 23.48
N LYS A 271 1.25 4.82 23.95
CA LYS A 271 2.39 5.73 23.87
C LYS A 271 2.58 6.43 25.22
N SER A 272 3.65 7.19 25.34
CA SER A 272 3.85 8.09 26.48
C SER A 272 4.22 9.50 26.02
N LYS A 273 3.79 10.50 26.79
CA LYS A 273 4.16 11.91 26.61
C LYS A 273 4.42 12.52 27.98
N ASN A 274 5.58 13.15 28.16
CA ASN A 274 5.95 13.81 29.42
C ASN A 274 5.81 12.90 30.66
N GLY A 275 6.14 11.61 30.53
CA GLY A 275 6.03 10.62 31.61
C GLY A 275 4.62 10.12 31.91
N LYS A 276 3.59 10.59 31.17
CA LYS A 276 2.21 10.07 31.25
C LYS A 276 1.94 9.12 30.10
N GLU A 277 1.30 8.01 30.39
CA GLU A 277 0.85 7.08 29.36
C GLU A 277 -0.42 7.60 28.69
N LEU A 278 -0.59 7.27 27.40
CA LEU A 278 -1.76 7.62 26.61
C LEU A 278 -2.08 6.52 25.61
N LYS A 279 -3.35 6.47 25.21
CA LYS A 279 -3.89 5.69 24.10
C LYS A 279 -4.08 6.60 22.91
N ALA A 280 -3.68 6.16 21.72
CA ALA A 280 -3.93 6.85 20.46
C ALA A 280 -4.66 5.90 19.50
N LEU A 281 -5.70 6.38 18.84
CA LEU A 281 -6.34 5.64 17.77
C LEU A 281 -5.51 5.80 16.49
N GLU A 282 -5.01 4.70 15.95
CA GLU A 282 -4.42 4.66 14.61
C GLU A 282 -5.49 4.23 13.60
N LEU A 283 -5.60 5.01 12.53
CA LEU A 283 -6.49 4.73 11.41
C LEU A 283 -6.04 3.45 10.69
N PRO A 284 -6.95 2.79 9.94
CA PRO A 284 -6.62 1.65 9.11
C PRO A 284 -5.34 1.90 8.30
N GLY A 285 -4.28 1.14 8.56
CA GLY A 285 -2.96 1.38 7.97
C GLY A 285 -2.96 1.34 6.44
N LEU A 286 -2.07 2.14 5.82
CA LEU A 286 -2.10 2.45 4.40
C LEU A 286 -2.13 1.21 3.51
N TRP A 287 -1.21 0.28 3.74
CA TRP A 287 -1.08 -0.95 2.97
C TRP A 287 -1.79 -2.15 3.63
N ASN A 288 -2.53 -1.93 4.71
CA ASN A 288 -3.36 -2.95 5.32
C ASN A 288 -4.85 -2.56 5.14
N GLY A 289 -5.50 -2.00 6.15
CA GLY A 289 -6.91 -1.66 6.16
C GLY A 289 -7.34 -0.57 5.19
N ALA A 290 -6.53 0.46 4.93
CA ALA A 290 -6.88 1.50 3.97
C ALA A 290 -6.93 1.01 2.52
N MET A 291 -6.25 -0.11 2.25
CA MET A 291 -6.26 -0.79 0.96
C MET A 291 -6.98 -2.15 1.03
N SER A 292 -7.84 -2.37 2.02
CA SER A 292 -8.45 -3.69 2.24
C SER A 292 -9.35 -4.12 1.08
N ASP A 293 -10.13 -3.20 0.49
CA ASP A 293 -11.02 -3.55 -0.64
C ASP A 293 -10.36 -3.35 -2.03
N TRP A 294 -9.04 -3.51 -2.10
CA TRP A 294 -8.26 -3.42 -3.36
C TRP A 294 -8.00 -4.79 -3.96
N ASN A 295 -7.89 -4.86 -5.29
CA ASN A 295 -7.34 -6.03 -5.97
C ASN A 295 -5.84 -6.13 -5.67
N THR A 296 -5.46 -7.11 -4.85
CA THR A 296 -4.11 -7.24 -4.30
C THR A 296 -3.43 -8.50 -4.84
N VAL A 297 -2.22 -8.34 -5.36
CA VAL A 297 -1.38 -9.46 -5.83
C VAL A 297 0.02 -9.33 -5.26
N PHE A 298 0.59 -10.46 -4.85
CA PHE A 298 1.93 -10.52 -4.27
C PHE A 298 2.91 -11.16 -5.25
N VAL A 299 4.12 -10.61 -5.33
CA VAL A 299 5.21 -11.10 -6.17
C VAL A 299 6.45 -11.25 -5.32
N GLU A 300 7.03 -12.45 -5.25
CA GLU A 300 8.34 -12.63 -4.62
C GLU A 300 9.39 -11.84 -5.40
N VAL A 301 10.16 -11.01 -4.69
CA VAL A 301 11.28 -10.25 -5.22
C VAL A 301 12.53 -10.54 -4.37
N PRO A 302 13.75 -10.38 -4.92
CA PRO A 302 14.97 -10.65 -4.18
C PRO A 302 15.11 -9.74 -2.98
N LEU A 303 15.73 -10.27 -1.91
CA LEU A 303 16.06 -9.50 -0.71
C LEU A 303 16.93 -8.27 -1.04
N THR A 304 17.72 -8.31 -2.11
CA THR A 304 18.54 -7.19 -2.60
C THR A 304 17.73 -5.94 -2.98
N THR A 305 16.41 -6.05 -3.14
CA THR A 305 15.49 -4.91 -3.37
C THR A 305 15.07 -4.22 -2.08
N PHE A 306 15.45 -4.77 -0.91
CA PHE A 306 15.13 -4.24 0.40
C PHE A 306 16.38 -4.02 1.26
N ASN A 307 16.73 -2.76 1.44
CA ASN A 307 17.89 -2.33 2.22
C ASN A 307 17.49 -1.11 3.07
N PRO A 308 16.77 -1.32 4.18
CA PRO A 308 16.31 -0.24 5.05
C PRO A 308 17.45 0.28 5.93
N VAL A 309 17.46 1.59 6.17
CA VAL A 309 18.32 2.22 7.18
C VAL A 309 17.44 2.68 8.34
N LYS A 310 17.33 1.86 9.39
CA LYS A 310 16.53 2.15 10.59
C LYS A 310 17.36 2.77 11.70
N THR A 311 18.65 2.44 11.76
CA THR A 311 19.62 2.92 12.73
C THR A 311 20.88 3.41 12.03
N VAL A 312 21.67 4.25 12.70
CA VAL A 312 22.96 4.72 12.15
C VAL A 312 23.89 3.56 11.82
N ASN A 313 23.85 2.47 12.60
CA ASN A 313 24.68 1.29 12.37
C ASN A 313 24.29 0.54 11.08
N ASP A 314 23.08 0.71 10.56
CA ASP A 314 22.69 0.08 9.29
C ASP A 314 23.49 0.64 8.11
N LEU A 315 23.97 1.90 8.20
CA LEU A 315 24.86 2.49 7.19
C LEU A 315 26.23 1.79 7.11
N LEU A 316 26.63 1.04 8.13
CA LEU A 316 27.89 0.30 8.15
C LEU A 316 27.80 -1.06 7.44
N ARG A 317 26.59 -1.51 7.08
CA ARG A 317 26.42 -2.77 6.34
C ARG A 317 26.99 -2.62 4.93
N GLU A 318 27.52 -3.71 4.36
CA GLU A 318 28.14 -3.71 3.02
C GLU A 318 27.22 -3.19 1.91
N GLN A 319 25.90 -3.31 2.09
CA GLN A 319 24.89 -2.81 1.16
C GLN A 319 24.83 -1.29 1.10
N HIS A 320 25.36 -0.58 2.10
CA HIS A 320 25.36 0.88 2.21
C HIS A 320 26.76 1.52 2.14
N GLN A 321 27.83 0.71 2.06
CA GLN A 321 29.21 1.14 1.79
C GLN A 321 29.48 1.21 0.27
#